data_AF-A0A8T7JJB7-F1
#
_entry.id   AF-A0A8T7JJB7-F1
#
_cell.length_a   1.000
_cell.length_b   1.000
_cell.length_c   1.000
_cell.angle_alpha   90.00
_cell.angle_beta   90.00
_cell.angle_gamma   90.00
#
_symmetry.space_group_name_H-M   'P 1'
#
loop_
_entity.id
_entity.type
_entity.pdbx_description
1 polymer ?
#
loop_
_entity_poly.entity_id
_entity_poly.type
_entity_poly.pdbx_seq_one_letter_code
_entity_poly.pdbx_strand_id
1 'polypeptide(L)'
;MDTSINASRRDFLKHTTLAGGGLIVGIPLAGFAASAMANESSNLAPNAILQITPSNEIHFYLPRSEMGQGVYTGLTTLLAEELDVSPNKILIHQTGAHDDYANPDFGMQITGGSTSIKGHFQPLRQLAANARLVLRQAAAKDLNTTLDTIQTNDGMLVINGKTLPYGEFANSANAMDFPEDAPLTPSAEFKYIGKFNARLDAKAKSTGTAQFGLDVDFPGLHKAALKRCPVYGGTMKKFDAETVKAMPGVKAVVAIHNGVAVV
;
A
#
# COMPACT_ATOMS: atom_id res chain seq x y z
N MET A 1 -10.74 32.52 38.55
CA MET A 1 -9.33 32.69 38.15
C MET A 1 -8.71 31.31 38.28
N ASP A 2 -9.03 30.41 37.36
CA ASP A 2 -8.50 30.32 35.99
C ASP A 2 -7.11 29.68 36.01
N THR A 3 -7.07 28.38 35.67
CA THR A 3 -5.85 27.66 35.32
C THR A 3 -6.19 26.68 34.20
N SER A 4 -5.84 27.14 33.00
CA SER A 4 -5.30 26.38 31.87
C SER A 4 -6.13 25.21 31.32
N ILE A 5 -6.64 25.46 30.11
CA ILE A 5 -7.31 24.52 29.23
C ILE A 5 -6.38 23.36 28.88
N ASN A 6 -6.90 22.16 29.08
CA ASN A 6 -6.32 20.85 28.78
C ASN A 6 -6.18 20.69 27.24
N ALA A 7 -4.98 20.95 26.71
CA ALA A 7 -4.64 20.69 25.32
C ALA A 7 -4.55 19.18 25.09
N SER A 8 -5.67 18.57 24.68
CA SER A 8 -5.72 17.17 24.31
C SER A 8 -4.90 16.93 23.03
N ARG A 9 -4.41 15.69 22.89
CA ARG A 9 -3.55 15.08 21.87
C ARG A 9 -3.93 15.29 20.38
N ARG A 10 -4.86 16.18 20.05
CA ARG A 10 -5.40 16.46 18.72
C ARG A 10 -4.64 17.58 17.96
N ASP A 11 -3.81 18.38 18.63
CA ASP A 11 -3.12 19.51 18.01
C ASP A 11 -1.62 19.29 17.69
N PHE A 12 -1.07 18.09 17.94
CA PHE A 12 0.37 17.85 17.75
C PHE A 12 0.79 17.43 16.32
N LEU A 13 -0.16 17.16 15.42
CA LEU A 13 0.12 16.79 14.01
C LEU A 13 -0.27 17.90 13.03
N LYS A 14 0.04 19.17 13.34
CA LYS A 14 -0.15 20.28 12.39
C LYS A 14 1.13 20.78 11.71
N HIS A 15 2.32 20.31 12.10
CA HIS A 15 3.58 20.86 11.55
C HIS A 15 4.72 19.85 11.35
N THR A 16 4.44 18.70 10.72
CA THR A 16 5.49 17.93 10.05
C THR A 16 5.39 18.18 8.55
N THR A 17 5.96 19.29 8.10
CA THR A 17 6.37 19.49 6.71
C THR A 17 7.42 18.43 6.38
N LEU A 18 6.95 17.24 6.00
CA LEU A 18 7.73 16.27 5.24
C LEU A 18 8.28 17.01 4.02
N ALA A 19 9.61 16.97 3.84
CA ALA A 19 10.33 17.69 2.78
C ALA A 19 9.94 17.31 1.33
N GLY A 20 8.88 16.51 1.13
CA GLY A 20 8.41 16.03 -0.16
C GLY A 20 7.09 16.60 -0.68
N GLY A 21 6.28 17.27 0.14
CA GLY A 21 4.94 17.73 -0.25
C GLY A 21 3.98 16.59 -0.67
N GLY A 22 2.69 16.89 -0.79
CA GLY A 22 1.66 15.96 -1.24
C GLY A 22 0.64 15.54 -0.19
N LEU A 23 -0.46 14.97 -0.66
CA LEU A 23 -1.53 14.41 0.17
C LEU A 23 -1.14 12.99 0.57
N ILE A 24 -1.02 12.74 1.87
CA ILE A 24 -0.71 11.43 2.43
C ILE A 24 -1.91 10.97 3.26
N VAL A 25 -2.44 9.79 2.97
CA VAL A 25 -3.57 9.23 3.68
C VAL A 25 -3.22 7.86 4.27
N GLY A 26 -3.20 7.79 5.60
CA GLY A 26 -3.20 6.53 6.36
C GLY A 26 -4.62 6.10 6.70
N ILE A 27 -4.84 4.83 7.06
CA ILE A 27 -6.13 4.41 7.59
C ILE A 27 -6.12 4.50 9.13
N PRO A 28 -7.00 5.31 9.75
CA PRO A 28 -7.27 5.19 11.18
C PRO A 28 -8.27 4.04 11.40
N LEU A 29 -7.80 2.79 11.33
CA LEU A 29 -8.62 1.65 11.75
C LEU A 29 -8.41 1.50 13.27
N ALA A 30 -9.37 2.04 14.03
CA ALA A 30 -9.44 2.11 15.48
C ALA A 30 -8.46 3.08 16.17
N GLY A 31 -8.88 4.35 16.33
CA GLY A 31 -8.52 5.18 17.49
C GLY A 31 -7.05 5.60 17.68
N PHE A 32 -6.14 5.26 16.77
CA PHE A 32 -4.75 5.68 16.83
C PHE A 32 -4.37 6.41 15.54
N ALA A 33 -3.86 7.63 15.69
CA ALA A 33 -3.29 8.40 14.59
C ALA A 33 -2.00 7.70 14.13
N ALA A 34 -1.97 7.22 12.89
CA ALA A 34 -0.77 6.67 12.29
C ALA A 34 0.31 7.76 12.21
N SER A 35 1.45 7.54 12.85
CA SER A 35 2.64 8.37 12.62
C SER A 35 3.25 7.97 11.29
N ALA A 36 3.30 8.88 10.32
CA ALA A 36 4.16 8.70 9.16
C ALA A 36 5.62 8.77 9.62
N MET A 37 6.33 7.63 9.61
CA MET A 37 7.79 7.64 9.76
C MET A 37 8.39 8.12 8.44
N ALA A 38 8.70 9.41 8.35
CA ALA A 38 9.43 9.98 7.23
C ALA A 38 10.75 9.23 7.01
N ASN A 39 11.01 8.78 5.78
CA ASN A 39 12.37 8.47 5.38
C ASN A 39 12.97 9.75 4.81
N GLU A 40 13.97 10.35 5.47
CA GLU A 40 14.51 11.67 5.08
C GLU A 40 15.11 11.72 3.67
N SER A 41 15.30 10.57 3.02
CA SER A 41 15.85 10.46 1.65
C SER A 41 14.80 10.21 0.55
N SER A 42 13.52 10.02 0.88
CA SER A 42 12.48 9.80 -0.13
C SER A 42 11.19 10.54 0.21
N ASN A 43 10.55 11.14 -0.79
CA ASN A 43 9.22 11.74 -0.68
C ASN A 43 8.11 10.69 -0.43
N LEU A 44 8.44 9.50 0.10
CA LEU A 44 7.56 8.36 0.27
C LEU A 44 7.17 8.25 1.74
N ALA A 45 5.87 8.06 2.01
CA ALA A 45 5.32 7.88 3.35
C ALA A 45 5.16 6.37 3.66
N PRO A 46 6.07 5.74 4.42
CA PRO A 46 6.16 4.28 4.60
C PRO A 46 4.98 3.63 5.32
N ASN A 47 4.09 4.43 5.92
CA ASN A 47 2.87 4.00 6.64
C ASN A 47 1.58 4.54 5.99
N ALA A 48 1.67 5.15 4.81
CA ALA A 48 0.49 5.56 4.06
C ALA A 48 -0.18 4.33 3.42
N ILE A 49 -1.46 4.43 3.10
CA ILE A 49 -2.10 3.50 2.15
C ILE A 49 -2.19 4.18 0.79
N LEU A 50 -2.49 5.47 0.75
CA LEU A 50 -2.55 6.26 -0.47
C LEU A 50 -1.68 7.51 -0.33
N GLN A 51 -0.94 7.85 -1.37
CA GLN A 51 -0.25 9.13 -1.46
C GLN A 51 -0.41 9.71 -2.87
N ILE A 52 -0.66 11.02 -2.94
CA ILE A 52 -0.71 11.77 -4.20
C ILE A 52 0.32 12.90 -4.09
N THR A 53 1.35 12.84 -4.91
CA THR A 53 2.47 13.80 -4.87
C THR A 53 2.14 15.08 -5.65
N PRO A 54 2.86 16.19 -5.42
CA PRO A 54 2.72 17.39 -6.24
C PRO A 54 3.05 17.19 -7.73
N SER A 55 3.87 16.18 -8.06
CA SER A 55 4.16 15.73 -9.43
C SER A 55 3.02 14.91 -10.07
N ASN A 56 1.89 14.76 -9.38
CA ASN A 56 0.73 13.97 -9.79
C ASN A 56 0.99 12.45 -9.87
N GLU A 57 1.96 11.96 -9.09
CA GLU A 57 2.17 10.52 -8.94
C GLU A 57 1.23 10.00 -7.86
N ILE A 58 0.50 8.93 -8.18
CA ILE A 58 -0.43 8.28 -7.27
C ILE A 58 0.21 6.99 -6.79
N HIS A 59 0.57 6.95 -5.51
CA HIS A 59 1.21 5.80 -4.88
C HIS A 59 0.20 5.02 -4.04
N PHE A 60 0.11 3.72 -4.29
CA PHE A 60 -0.63 2.78 -3.46
C PHE A 60 0.34 1.87 -2.72
N TYR A 61 0.26 1.88 -1.40
CA TYR A 61 1.01 1.01 -0.52
C TYR A 61 0.16 -0.22 -0.22
N LEU A 62 0.38 -1.28 -0.97
CA LEU A 62 -0.39 -2.52 -0.96
C LEU A 62 -0.03 -3.37 0.25
N PRO A 63 -0.97 -3.62 1.18
CA PRO A 63 -0.66 -4.35 2.41
C PRO A 63 -0.79 -5.87 2.28
N ARG A 64 -0.97 -6.41 1.07
CA ARG A 64 -1.29 -7.82 0.80
C ARG A 64 -0.26 -8.46 -0.12
N SER A 65 0.22 -9.64 0.30
CA SER A 65 1.07 -10.49 -0.53
C SER A 65 0.32 -10.98 -1.76
N GLU A 66 0.88 -10.75 -2.93
CA GLU A 66 0.40 -11.23 -4.21
C GLU A 66 1.14 -12.52 -4.59
N MET A 67 0.41 -13.63 -4.63
CA MET A 67 0.91 -14.99 -4.83
C MET A 67 0.31 -15.63 -6.09
N GLY A 68 -0.35 -14.85 -6.96
CA GLY A 68 -1.04 -15.29 -8.18
C GLY A 68 -2.56 -15.13 -8.13
N GLN A 69 -3.13 -14.81 -6.97
CA GLN A 69 -4.57 -14.80 -6.75
C GLN A 69 -5.31 -13.57 -7.29
N GLY A 70 -4.62 -12.47 -7.62
CA GLY A 70 -5.29 -11.29 -8.14
C GLY A 70 -5.22 -10.03 -7.29
N VAL A 71 -4.76 -10.12 -6.03
CA VAL A 71 -4.94 -9.05 -5.02
C VAL A 71 -4.27 -7.73 -5.38
N TYR A 72 -3.12 -7.78 -6.05
CA TYR A 72 -2.37 -6.61 -6.49
C TYR A 72 -3.19 -5.76 -7.45
N THR A 73 -3.82 -6.41 -8.43
CA THR A 73 -4.72 -5.75 -9.38
C THR A 73 -6.04 -5.39 -8.71
N GLY A 74 -6.64 -6.34 -7.98
CA GLY A 74 -7.98 -6.17 -7.42
C GLY A 74 -8.08 -5.00 -6.45
N LEU A 75 -7.15 -4.87 -5.50
CA LEU A 75 -7.17 -3.76 -4.54
C LEU A 75 -6.84 -2.42 -5.20
N THR A 76 -5.93 -2.40 -6.17
CA THR A 76 -5.63 -1.19 -6.96
C THR A 76 -6.86 -0.72 -7.73
N THR A 77 -7.62 -1.64 -8.33
CA THR A 77 -8.86 -1.31 -9.05
C THR A 77 -9.90 -0.63 -8.16
N LEU A 78 -9.98 -0.98 -6.87
CA LEU A 78 -10.88 -0.31 -5.92
C LEU A 78 -10.52 1.16 -5.70
N LEU A 79 -9.23 1.45 -5.51
CA LEU A 79 -8.73 2.82 -5.38
C LEU A 79 -8.91 3.60 -6.68
N ALA A 80 -8.58 2.98 -7.82
CA ALA A 80 -8.67 3.57 -9.15
C ALA A 80 -10.10 4.02 -9.49
N GLU A 81 -11.11 3.22 -9.11
CA GLU A 81 -12.52 3.55 -9.31
C GLU A 81 -12.92 4.84 -8.60
N GLU A 82 -12.56 4.96 -7.33
CA GLU A 82 -13.00 6.09 -6.50
C GLU A 82 -12.10 7.31 -6.65
N LEU A 83 -10.85 7.14 -7.08
CA LEU A 83 -9.99 8.24 -7.52
C LEU A 83 -10.30 8.69 -8.95
N ASP A 84 -11.14 7.95 -9.68
CA ASP A 84 -11.40 8.17 -11.11
C ASP A 84 -10.10 8.28 -11.93
N VAL A 85 -9.24 7.27 -11.82
CA VAL A 85 -7.95 7.20 -12.52
C VAL A 85 -7.74 5.80 -13.08
N SER A 86 -7.11 5.67 -14.25
CA SER A 86 -6.77 4.35 -14.77
C SER A 86 -5.91 3.56 -13.76
N PRO A 87 -6.22 2.26 -13.50
CA PRO A 87 -5.40 1.42 -12.63
C PRO A 87 -3.92 1.34 -13.05
N ASN A 88 -3.62 1.56 -14.34
CA ASN A 88 -2.25 1.55 -14.86
C ASN A 88 -1.41 2.77 -14.44
N LYS A 89 -2.04 3.85 -13.97
CA LYS A 89 -1.33 5.07 -13.52
C LYS A 89 -0.97 5.06 -12.04
N ILE A 90 -1.38 4.03 -11.30
CA ILE A 90 -1.09 3.91 -9.87
C ILE A 90 0.24 3.17 -9.70
N LEU A 91 1.18 3.82 -9.02
CA LEU A 91 2.47 3.25 -8.61
C LEU A 91 2.27 2.43 -7.35
N ILE A 92 2.46 1.12 -7.45
CA ILE A 92 2.14 0.21 -6.35
C ILE A 92 3.44 -0.21 -5.63
N HIS A 93 3.41 -0.13 -4.31
CA HIS A 93 4.51 -0.47 -3.42
C HIS A 93 4.05 -1.57 -2.48
N GLN A 94 4.82 -2.65 -2.35
CA GLN A 94 4.53 -3.64 -1.31
C GLN A 94 4.93 -3.07 0.05
N THR A 95 4.04 -3.18 1.04
CA THR A 95 4.36 -2.69 2.38
C THR A 95 5.13 -3.72 3.20
N GLY A 96 5.94 -3.21 4.13
CA GLY A 96 6.48 -4.02 5.21
C GLY A 96 5.39 -4.45 6.20
N ALA A 97 5.80 -5.22 7.21
CA ALA A 97 4.92 -5.59 8.31
C ALA A 97 4.62 -4.37 9.19
N HIS A 98 3.34 -4.02 9.36
CA HIS A 98 2.89 -2.96 10.26
C HIS A 98 1.44 -3.19 10.73
N ASP A 99 1.12 -2.77 11.95
CA ASP A 99 -0.21 -2.98 12.54
C ASP A 99 -1.32 -2.18 11.83
N ASP A 100 -1.01 -1.00 11.31
CA ASP A 100 -1.92 -0.18 10.48
C ASP A 100 -2.40 -0.92 9.21
N TYR A 101 -1.66 -1.96 8.81
CA TYR A 101 -2.00 -2.81 7.68
C TYR A 101 -2.74 -4.08 8.10
N ALA A 102 -3.25 -4.17 9.33
CA ALA A 102 -4.04 -5.31 9.76
C ALA A 102 -5.27 -5.56 8.87
N ASN A 103 -5.54 -6.82 8.56
CA ASN A 103 -6.81 -7.21 7.94
C ASN A 103 -7.95 -6.95 8.93
N PRO A 104 -9.03 -6.23 8.57
CA PRO A 104 -10.15 -6.00 9.47
C PRO A 104 -10.80 -7.30 9.99
N ASP A 105 -10.82 -8.37 9.19
CA ASP A 105 -11.41 -9.66 9.58
C ASP A 105 -10.51 -10.48 10.53
N PHE A 106 -9.18 -10.23 10.55
CA PHE A 106 -8.22 -11.07 11.29
C PHE A 106 -7.37 -10.32 12.32
N GLY A 107 -7.38 -8.98 12.33
CA GLY A 107 -6.56 -8.18 13.24
C GLY A 107 -5.04 -8.27 13.00
N MET A 108 -4.60 -8.85 11.88
CA MET A 108 -3.19 -8.98 11.52
C MET A 108 -2.98 -8.79 10.01
N GLN A 109 -1.78 -8.38 9.60
CA GLN A 109 -1.43 -8.23 8.18
C GLN A 109 -1.27 -9.61 7.52
N ILE A 110 -2.33 -10.10 6.89
CA ILE A 110 -2.37 -11.43 6.27
C ILE A 110 -3.10 -11.45 4.93
N THR A 111 -2.55 -12.25 4.00
CA THR A 111 -3.24 -12.75 2.81
C THR A 111 -3.67 -14.18 3.08
N GLY A 112 -4.98 -14.40 3.26
CA GLY A 112 -5.54 -15.71 3.57
C GLY A 112 -7.05 -15.66 3.80
N GLY A 113 -7.69 -16.83 3.87
CA GLY A 113 -9.12 -16.96 4.18
C GLY A 113 -10.08 -16.27 3.19
N SER A 114 -9.62 -15.99 1.97
CA SER A 114 -10.39 -15.23 0.95
C SER A 114 -10.86 -13.84 1.43
N THR A 115 -10.12 -13.22 2.36
CA THR A 115 -10.54 -11.97 3.01
C THR A 115 -9.95 -10.71 2.39
N SER A 116 -8.97 -10.81 1.48
CA SER A 116 -8.27 -9.62 0.98
C SER A 116 -9.21 -8.63 0.29
N ILE A 117 -10.00 -9.08 -0.69
CA ILE A 117 -11.01 -8.21 -1.35
C ILE A 117 -12.15 -7.90 -0.38
N LYS A 118 -12.71 -8.91 0.28
CA LYS A 118 -13.86 -8.77 1.19
C LYS A 118 -13.62 -7.70 2.26
N GLY A 119 -12.50 -7.79 2.98
CA GLY A 119 -12.17 -6.89 4.08
C GLY A 119 -11.76 -5.48 3.64
N HIS A 120 -11.33 -5.30 2.39
CA HIS A 120 -10.83 -4.01 1.89
C HIS A 120 -11.76 -3.35 0.86
N PHE A 121 -12.85 -4.02 0.45
CA PHE A 121 -13.75 -3.53 -0.58
C PHE A 121 -14.32 -2.15 -0.25
N GLN A 122 -14.94 -2.00 0.92
CA GLN A 122 -15.50 -0.73 1.34
C GLN A 122 -14.41 0.24 1.85
N PRO A 123 -13.46 -0.18 2.72
CA PRO A 123 -12.48 0.75 3.28
C PRO A 123 -11.60 1.44 2.24
N LEU A 124 -11.09 0.71 1.23
CA LEU A 124 -10.27 1.33 0.18
C LEU A 124 -11.09 2.23 -0.73
N ARG A 125 -12.34 1.87 -1.01
CA ARG A 125 -13.23 2.74 -1.79
C ARG A 125 -13.51 4.03 -1.04
N GLN A 126 -13.83 3.95 0.25
CA GLN A 126 -14.07 5.13 1.08
C GLN A 126 -12.83 6.02 1.16
N LEU A 127 -11.65 5.43 1.41
CA LEU A 127 -10.38 6.14 1.43
C LEU A 127 -10.14 6.95 0.16
N ALA A 128 -10.30 6.32 -1.00
CA ALA A 128 -10.10 6.96 -2.30
C ALA A 128 -11.17 8.01 -2.62
N ALA A 129 -12.43 7.77 -2.26
CA ALA A 129 -13.50 8.76 -2.44
C ALA A 129 -13.27 10.01 -1.58
N ASN A 130 -12.84 9.82 -0.33
CA ASN A 130 -12.48 10.90 0.59
C ASN A 130 -11.28 11.70 0.06
N ALA A 131 -10.25 11.01 -0.43
CA ALA A 131 -9.08 11.64 -1.06
C ALA A 131 -9.46 12.47 -2.29
N ARG A 132 -10.33 11.92 -3.16
CA ARG A 132 -10.87 12.65 -4.32
C ARG A 132 -11.67 13.88 -3.89
N LEU A 133 -12.49 13.77 -2.85
CA LEU A 133 -13.29 14.88 -2.34
C LEU A 133 -12.42 16.02 -1.80
N VAL A 134 -11.43 15.73 -0.96
CA VAL A 134 -10.57 16.77 -0.38
C VAL A 134 -9.72 17.46 -1.45
N LEU A 135 -9.30 16.75 -2.50
CA LEU A 135 -8.64 17.37 -3.66
C LEU A 135 -9.55 18.34 -4.41
N ARG A 136 -10.83 17.97 -4.62
CA ARG A 136 -11.81 18.86 -5.24
C ARG A 136 -12.11 20.07 -4.35
N GLN A 137 -12.19 19.89 -3.02
CA GLN A 137 -12.37 20.99 -2.06
C GLN A 137 -11.16 21.94 -2.06
N ALA A 138 -9.95 21.39 -2.12
CA ALA A 138 -8.71 22.16 -2.26
C ALA A 138 -8.71 23.00 -3.53
N ALA A 139 -9.05 22.41 -4.67
CA ALA A 139 -9.16 23.14 -5.93
C ALA A 139 -10.27 24.21 -5.91
N ALA A 140 -11.42 23.92 -5.29
CA ALA A 140 -12.49 24.90 -5.11
C ALA A 140 -12.01 26.13 -4.33
N LYS A 141 -11.28 25.90 -3.23
CA LYS A 141 -10.71 26.96 -2.41
C LYS A 141 -9.63 27.74 -3.16
N ASP A 142 -8.65 27.06 -3.74
CA ASP A 142 -7.47 27.68 -4.36
C ASP A 142 -7.83 28.50 -5.59
N LEU A 143 -8.82 28.04 -6.36
CA LEU A 143 -9.29 28.72 -7.57
C LEU A 143 -10.51 29.62 -7.33
N ASN A 144 -10.96 29.74 -6.08
CA ASN A 144 -12.14 30.51 -5.70
C ASN A 144 -13.39 30.16 -6.56
N THR A 145 -13.66 28.87 -6.71
CA THR A 145 -14.81 28.32 -7.46
C THR A 145 -15.65 27.40 -6.56
N THR A 146 -16.79 26.91 -7.06
CA THR A 146 -17.66 26.00 -6.31
C THR A 146 -17.36 24.53 -6.63
N LEU A 147 -17.53 23.64 -5.65
CA LEU A 147 -17.27 22.21 -5.78
C LEU A 147 -18.04 21.55 -6.95
N ASP A 148 -19.27 22.02 -7.20
CA ASP A 148 -20.16 21.50 -8.24
C ASP A 148 -19.63 21.74 -9.66
N THR A 149 -18.73 22.71 -9.84
CA THR A 149 -18.08 23.00 -11.13
C THR A 149 -16.84 22.13 -11.39
N ILE A 150 -16.41 21.36 -10.39
CA ILE A 150 -15.19 20.55 -10.44
C ILE A 150 -15.56 19.09 -10.66
N GLN A 151 -15.28 18.58 -11.84
CA GLN A 151 -15.40 17.16 -12.17
C GLN A 151 -14.04 16.46 -12.09
N THR A 152 -14.05 15.13 -12.17
CA THR A 152 -12.83 14.34 -12.31
C THR A 152 -12.83 13.60 -13.64
N ASN A 153 -11.64 13.37 -14.18
CA ASN A 153 -11.44 12.49 -15.30
C ASN A 153 -10.00 11.97 -15.33
N ASP A 154 -9.83 10.67 -15.21
CA ASP A 154 -8.55 9.95 -15.39
C ASP A 154 -7.36 10.50 -14.57
N GLY A 155 -7.62 10.79 -13.29
CA GLY A 155 -6.64 11.32 -12.33
C GLY A 155 -6.41 12.82 -12.42
N MET A 156 -7.35 13.54 -13.03
CA MET A 156 -7.31 14.99 -13.22
C MET A 156 -8.60 15.65 -12.75
N LEU A 157 -8.52 16.91 -12.31
CA LEU A 157 -9.67 17.77 -12.09
C LEU A 157 -10.02 18.52 -13.38
N VAL A 158 -11.30 18.49 -13.75
CA VAL A 158 -11.85 19.22 -14.89
C VAL A 158 -12.66 20.40 -14.36
N ILE A 159 -12.19 21.62 -14.63
CA ILE A 159 -12.71 22.87 -14.05
C ILE A 159 -12.85 23.89 -15.17
N ASN A 160 -14.08 24.29 -15.49
CA ASN A 160 -14.36 25.30 -16.53
C ASN A 160 -13.66 25.01 -17.88
N GLY A 161 -13.61 23.74 -18.29
CA GLY A 161 -12.97 23.30 -19.54
C GLY A 161 -11.43 23.18 -19.48
N LYS A 162 -10.81 23.47 -18.33
CA LYS A 162 -9.38 23.20 -18.08
C LYS A 162 -9.23 21.87 -17.36
N THR A 163 -8.10 21.20 -17.60
CA THR A 163 -7.73 19.96 -16.93
C THR A 163 -6.47 20.22 -16.11
N LEU A 164 -6.55 20.02 -14.80
CA LEU A 164 -5.46 20.23 -13.85
C LEU A 164 -5.18 18.92 -13.11
N PRO A 165 -3.90 18.57 -12.85
CA PRO A 165 -3.57 17.36 -12.13
C PRO A 165 -4.02 17.41 -10.66
N TYR A 166 -4.34 16.26 -10.07
CA TYR A 166 -4.58 16.15 -8.62
C TYR A 166 -3.40 16.67 -7.80
N GLY A 167 -2.18 16.41 -8.27
CA GLY A 167 -0.95 16.84 -7.61
C GLY A 167 -0.87 18.35 -7.34
N GLU A 168 -1.44 19.17 -8.22
CA GLU A 168 -1.44 20.63 -8.07
C GLU A 168 -2.11 21.08 -6.76
N PHE A 169 -3.12 20.34 -6.31
CA PHE A 169 -3.91 20.65 -5.11
C PHE A 169 -3.53 19.77 -3.91
N ALA A 170 -2.55 18.89 -4.05
CA ALA A 170 -2.21 17.91 -3.03
C ALA A 170 -1.72 18.56 -1.72
N ASN A 171 -0.94 19.64 -1.80
CA ASN A 171 -0.47 20.38 -0.62
C ASN A 171 -1.62 21.11 0.09
N SER A 172 -2.50 21.76 -0.67
CA SER A 172 -3.67 22.45 -0.13
C SER A 172 -4.65 21.47 0.50
N ALA A 173 -4.87 20.32 -0.12
CA ALA A 173 -5.69 19.24 0.42
C ALA A 173 -5.12 18.68 1.73
N ASN A 174 -3.78 18.56 1.85
CA ASN A 174 -3.13 18.08 3.07
C ASN A 174 -3.26 19.05 4.25
N ALA A 175 -3.61 20.33 4.00
CA ALA A 175 -3.88 21.33 5.02
C ALA A 175 -5.37 21.42 5.43
N MET A 176 -6.24 20.60 4.83
CA MET A 176 -7.66 20.53 5.14
C MET A 176 -7.98 19.37 6.07
N ASP A 177 -9.15 19.43 6.71
CA ASP A 177 -9.69 18.26 7.40
C ASP A 177 -9.98 17.15 6.39
N PHE A 178 -9.54 15.93 6.71
CA PHE A 178 -9.76 14.79 5.83
C PHE A 178 -11.23 14.32 5.93
N PRO A 179 -11.96 14.22 4.82
CA PRO A 179 -13.34 13.72 4.83
C PRO A 179 -13.42 12.28 5.31
N GLU A 180 -14.54 11.89 5.93
CA GLU A 180 -14.76 10.52 6.42
C GLU A 180 -15.82 9.75 5.63
N ASP A 181 -16.77 10.44 4.98
CA ASP A 181 -18.01 9.88 4.43
C ASP A 181 -18.34 10.37 3.00
N ALA A 182 -17.33 10.60 2.16
CA ALA A 182 -17.56 10.99 0.77
C ALA A 182 -18.43 9.95 0.04
N PRO A 183 -19.35 10.40 -0.84
CA PRO A 183 -20.21 9.49 -1.59
C PRO A 183 -19.36 8.61 -2.51
N LEU A 184 -19.63 7.31 -2.43
CA LEU A 184 -18.98 6.30 -3.28
C LEU A 184 -19.59 6.30 -4.69
N THR A 185 -18.79 6.00 -5.70
CA THR A 185 -19.28 5.75 -7.06
C THR A 185 -20.35 4.64 -7.04
N PRO A 186 -21.56 4.86 -7.57
CA PRO A 186 -22.57 3.81 -7.67
C PRO A 186 -22.10 2.66 -8.55
N SER A 187 -22.52 1.44 -8.26
CA SER A 187 -22.06 0.26 -9.03
C SER A 187 -22.45 0.30 -10.50
N ALA A 188 -23.55 0.99 -10.84
CA ALA A 188 -23.97 1.21 -12.22
C ALA A 188 -23.00 2.08 -13.02
N GLU A 189 -22.21 2.92 -12.34
CA GLU A 189 -21.29 3.89 -12.92
C GLU A 189 -19.84 3.40 -12.91
N PHE A 190 -19.57 2.21 -12.37
CA PHE A 190 -18.20 1.68 -12.30
C PHE A 190 -17.51 1.66 -13.66
N LYS A 191 -16.31 2.23 -13.72
CA LYS A 191 -15.44 2.23 -14.91
C LYS A 191 -14.48 1.04 -14.90
N TYR A 192 -14.01 0.61 -13.72
CA TYR A 192 -12.95 -0.38 -13.56
C TYR A 192 -13.36 -1.59 -12.73
N ILE A 193 -14.13 -1.42 -11.65
CA ILE A 193 -14.60 -2.54 -10.83
C ILE A 193 -15.50 -3.45 -11.69
N GLY A 194 -15.12 -4.73 -11.80
CA GLY A 194 -15.81 -5.71 -12.64
C GLY A 194 -15.58 -5.56 -14.16
N LYS A 195 -14.82 -4.54 -14.61
CA LYS A 195 -14.58 -4.25 -16.04
C LYS A 195 -13.09 -4.32 -16.41
N PHE A 196 -12.20 -3.94 -15.51
CA PHE A 196 -10.75 -3.97 -15.74
C PHE A 196 -10.22 -5.41 -15.67
N ASN A 197 -9.69 -5.91 -16.78
CA ASN A 197 -9.28 -7.31 -16.95
C ASN A 197 -7.77 -7.50 -17.24
N ALA A 198 -6.97 -6.44 -17.19
CA ALA A 198 -5.53 -6.50 -17.36
C ALA A 198 -4.82 -6.68 -16.01
N ARG A 199 -3.91 -7.65 -15.92
CA ARG A 199 -3.10 -7.87 -14.71
C ARG A 199 -1.93 -6.90 -14.69
N LEU A 200 -1.94 -5.97 -13.73
CA LEU A 200 -0.91 -4.92 -13.58
C LEU A 200 0.51 -5.49 -13.40
N ASP A 201 0.62 -6.67 -12.80
CA ASP A 201 1.86 -7.39 -12.51
C ASP A 201 2.20 -8.48 -13.55
N ALA A 202 1.34 -8.71 -14.56
CA ALA A 202 1.53 -9.81 -15.49
C ALA A 202 2.80 -9.68 -16.32
N LYS A 203 3.09 -8.49 -16.86
CA LYS A 203 4.30 -8.29 -17.68
C LYS A 203 5.55 -8.66 -16.89
N ALA A 204 5.69 -8.14 -15.67
CA ALA A 204 6.87 -8.40 -14.84
C ALA A 204 7.02 -9.89 -14.50
N LYS A 205 5.91 -10.56 -14.16
CA LYS A 205 5.91 -12.00 -13.84
C LYS A 205 6.18 -12.88 -15.06
N SER A 206 5.62 -12.54 -16.22
CA SER A 206 5.80 -13.33 -17.45
C SER A 206 7.18 -13.15 -18.08
N THR A 207 7.85 -12.00 -17.86
CA THR A 207 9.20 -11.76 -18.38
C THR A 207 10.32 -12.14 -17.40
N GLY A 208 9.98 -12.58 -16.18
CA GLY A 208 10.96 -12.88 -15.12
C GLY A 208 11.64 -11.65 -14.53
N THR A 209 11.05 -10.46 -14.70
CA THR A 209 11.59 -9.20 -14.14
C THR A 209 10.97 -8.83 -12.79
N ALA A 210 9.90 -9.52 -12.40
CA ALA A 210 9.35 -9.40 -11.04
C ALA A 210 10.39 -9.87 -10.02
N GLN A 211 10.58 -9.09 -8.95
CA GLN A 211 11.41 -9.47 -7.82
C GLN A 211 10.60 -10.29 -6.83
N PHE A 212 11.10 -11.46 -6.46
CA PHE A 212 10.58 -12.32 -5.42
C PHE A 212 11.53 -12.33 -4.22
N GLY A 213 11.04 -12.81 -3.07
CA GLY A 213 11.88 -12.90 -1.86
C GLY A 213 13.13 -13.77 -2.03
N LEU A 214 13.14 -14.70 -3.00
CA LEU A 214 14.31 -15.51 -3.35
C LEU A 214 15.38 -14.72 -4.13
N ASP A 215 15.02 -13.59 -4.73
CA ASP A 215 15.91 -12.75 -5.54
C ASP A 215 16.65 -11.70 -4.70
N VAL A 216 16.37 -11.63 -3.40
CA VAL A 216 17.04 -10.71 -2.47
C VAL A 216 18.50 -11.13 -2.32
N ASP A 217 19.43 -10.20 -2.55
CA ASP A 217 20.86 -10.39 -2.37
C ASP A 217 21.48 -9.18 -1.66
N PHE A 218 22.38 -9.42 -0.71
CA PHE A 218 23.08 -8.38 0.03
C PHE A 218 24.44 -8.89 0.56
N PRO A 219 25.42 -8.00 0.81
CA PRO A 219 26.73 -8.41 1.30
C PRO A 219 26.64 -9.27 2.57
N GLY A 220 27.24 -10.45 2.53
CA GLY A 220 27.21 -11.41 3.64
C GLY A 220 25.98 -12.32 3.70
N LEU A 221 25.05 -12.24 2.73
CA LEU A 221 23.94 -13.19 2.63
C LEU A 221 24.49 -14.60 2.31
N HIS A 222 24.10 -15.57 3.14
CA HIS A 222 24.31 -16.98 2.87
C HIS A 222 23.02 -17.63 2.36
N LYS A 223 23.14 -18.53 1.37
CA LYS A 223 22.01 -19.26 0.79
C LYS A 223 22.07 -20.71 1.24
N ALA A 224 20.95 -21.23 1.75
CA ALA A 224 20.89 -22.60 2.22
C ALA A 224 20.16 -23.51 1.23
N ALA A 225 20.74 -24.68 0.93
CA ALA A 225 20.08 -25.75 0.20
C ALA A 225 19.44 -26.74 1.19
N LEU A 226 18.15 -27.03 1.00
CA LEU A 226 17.40 -27.90 1.90
C LEU A 226 17.19 -29.29 1.28
N LYS A 227 17.62 -30.34 1.99
CA LYS A 227 17.24 -31.73 1.70
C LYS A 227 16.20 -32.18 2.71
N ARG A 228 14.95 -32.28 2.27
CA ARG A 228 13.81 -32.68 3.11
C ARG A 228 13.37 -34.11 2.83
N CYS A 229 12.72 -34.73 3.82
CA CYS A 229 12.01 -35.99 3.62
C CYS A 229 10.95 -35.81 2.52
N PRO A 230 10.89 -36.68 1.50
CA PRO A 230 9.90 -36.55 0.43
C PRO A 230 8.48 -36.92 0.88
N VAL A 231 8.35 -37.56 2.06
CA VAL A 231 7.06 -37.99 2.61
C VAL A 231 6.52 -36.91 3.55
N TYR A 232 5.29 -36.48 3.31
CA TYR A 232 4.60 -35.51 4.15
C TYR A 232 4.55 -35.98 5.62
N GLY A 233 4.86 -35.08 6.56
CA GLY A 233 4.96 -35.39 7.99
C GLY A 233 6.17 -36.25 8.39
N GLY A 234 6.98 -36.70 7.42
CA GLY A 234 8.19 -37.48 7.69
C GLY A 234 9.30 -36.64 8.31
N THR A 235 10.04 -37.24 9.25
CA THR A 235 11.18 -36.62 9.92
C THR A 235 12.50 -37.22 9.44
N MET A 236 13.58 -36.47 9.63
CA MET A 236 14.93 -36.96 9.37
C MET A 236 15.34 -37.96 10.47
N LYS A 237 15.74 -39.18 10.08
CA LYS A 237 16.25 -40.18 11.03
C LYS A 237 17.71 -39.97 11.40
N LYS A 238 18.57 -39.74 10.40
CA LYS A 238 20.01 -39.55 10.55
C LYS A 238 20.57 -38.77 9.37
N PHE A 239 21.69 -38.09 9.61
CA PHE A 239 22.51 -37.46 8.57
C PHE A 239 23.97 -37.45 9.04
N ASP A 240 24.90 -37.35 8.10
CA ASP A 240 26.33 -37.13 8.38
C ASP A 240 26.65 -35.65 8.11
N ALA A 241 26.94 -34.91 9.18
CA ALA A 241 27.29 -33.50 9.08
C ALA A 241 28.77 -33.28 8.78
N GLU A 242 29.65 -34.17 9.25
CA GLU A 242 31.09 -33.91 9.30
C GLU A 242 31.71 -33.97 7.91
N THR A 243 31.34 -34.99 7.13
CA THR A 243 31.79 -35.11 5.73
C THR A 243 31.33 -33.90 4.90
N VAL A 244 30.11 -33.41 5.13
CA VAL A 244 29.54 -32.29 4.37
C VAL A 244 30.15 -30.95 4.79
N LYS A 245 30.40 -30.73 6.09
CA LYS A 245 31.08 -29.52 6.61
C LYS A 245 32.48 -29.34 6.04
N ALA A 246 33.18 -30.43 5.73
CA ALA A 246 34.51 -30.39 5.15
C ALA A 246 34.53 -30.00 3.66
N MET A 247 33.37 -29.94 2.99
CA MET A 247 33.30 -29.61 1.58
C MET A 247 33.57 -28.11 1.33
N PRO A 248 34.23 -27.74 0.21
CA PRO A 248 34.48 -26.34 -0.13
C PRO A 248 33.19 -25.53 -0.20
N GLY A 249 33.20 -24.33 0.39
CA GLY A 249 32.08 -23.39 0.35
C GLY A 249 31.01 -23.63 1.42
N VAL A 250 30.98 -24.79 2.07
CA VAL A 250 30.03 -25.07 3.16
C VAL A 250 30.41 -24.27 4.40
N LYS A 251 29.44 -23.52 4.93
CA LYS A 251 29.57 -22.73 6.16
C LYS A 251 28.91 -23.43 7.34
N ALA A 252 27.79 -24.10 7.12
CA ALA A 252 27.10 -24.82 8.18
C ALA A 252 26.26 -25.97 7.63
N VAL A 253 26.05 -26.99 8.47
CA VAL A 253 25.09 -28.07 8.23
C VAL A 253 24.18 -28.14 9.44
N VAL A 254 22.90 -27.85 9.25
CA VAL A 254 21.93 -27.66 10.33
C VAL A 254 20.78 -28.65 10.16
N ALA A 255 20.45 -29.37 11.22
CA ALA A 255 19.25 -30.19 11.26
C ALA A 255 18.01 -29.29 11.33
N ILE A 256 17.01 -29.56 10.50
CA ILE A 256 15.69 -28.92 10.54
C ILE A 256 14.61 -29.97 10.80
N HIS A 257 13.40 -29.55 11.18
CA HIS A 257 12.33 -30.45 11.65
C HIS A 257 12.01 -31.65 10.73
N ASN A 258 12.25 -31.53 9.42
CA ASN A 258 11.95 -32.54 8.40
C ASN A 258 13.10 -32.77 7.41
N GLY A 259 14.35 -32.47 7.80
CA GLY A 259 15.49 -32.56 6.88
C GLY A 259 16.80 -31.95 7.38
N VAL A 260 17.66 -31.60 6.43
CA VAL A 260 18.94 -30.92 6.66
C VAL A 260 19.00 -29.66 5.79
N ALA A 261 19.52 -28.57 6.33
CA ALA A 261 19.93 -27.37 5.60
C ALA A 261 21.46 -27.32 5.51
N VAL A 262 21.99 -27.13 4.30
CA VAL A 262 23.41 -26.89 4.04
C VAL A 262 23.56 -25.43 3.61
N VAL A 263 24.32 -24.67 4.38
CA VAL A 263 24.57 -23.22 4.19
C VAL A 263 25.92 -23.01 3.54
#